data_AF-A0A9D3ZFX6-F1
#
_entry.id   AF-A0A9D3ZFX6-F1
#
_cell.length_a   1.000
_cell.length_b   1.000
_cell.length_c   1.000
_cell.angle_alpha   90.00
_cell.angle_beta   90.00
_cell.angle_gamma   90.00
#
_symmetry.space_group_name_H-M   'P 1'
#
loop_
_entity.id
_entity.type
_entity.pdbx_description
1 polymer ?
#
loop_
_entity_poly.entity_id
_entity_poly.type
_entity_poly.pdbx_seq_one_letter_code
_entity_poly.pdbx_strand_id
1 'polypeptide(L)'
;MEVGLVAFLRLTWVAAIVPIILASLRLRPFHQTILEIAKRGKTMHPSSSKFTVPQRFFSHFYMVGTLWTTLLLLTTWLYACTAGSTSSTIFALHKSHRVWRAVFLLWLMEAQVLRRLYESLYVFHYRPLARMHIFGYFIGMSYYIVASLSLCCTCAPEVLDFILDLVSEGRKQWQPLEVIGGNRFPLWLGWKQWVGSAIFLWGWIHQLRCHAILGSLRAGGEEYVIPKGDWFEIVSSPHYLAEIVIYVGLLIVSGGADITIWLLLAFVVTNLGFAAAETQKWYIGKFEDYPKHRYAMIPFIF
;
A
#
# COMPACT_ATOMS: atom_id res chain seq x y z
N MET A 1 3.81 10.73 -23.87
CA MET A 1 3.32 9.57 -23.08
C MET A 1 3.37 9.82 -21.57
N GLU A 2 4.47 10.41 -21.05
CA GLU A 2 4.67 10.69 -19.60
C GLU A 2 3.56 11.52 -18.94
N VAL A 3 3.13 12.62 -19.55
CA VAL A 3 2.04 13.46 -19.03
C VAL A 3 0.72 12.69 -18.92
N GLY A 4 0.47 11.74 -19.82
CA GLY A 4 -0.76 10.94 -19.84
C GLY A 4 -0.84 9.95 -18.68
N LEU A 5 0.24 9.20 -18.41
CA LEU A 5 0.27 8.23 -17.31
C LEU A 5 0.12 8.91 -15.95
N VAL A 6 0.87 9.97 -15.71
CA VAL A 6 0.85 10.69 -14.42
C VAL A 6 -0.53 11.34 -14.19
N ALA A 7 -1.12 11.97 -15.21
CA ALA A 7 -2.47 12.51 -15.11
C ALA A 7 -3.51 11.42 -14.83
N PHE A 8 -3.43 10.28 -15.51
CA PHE A 8 -4.31 9.15 -15.30
C PHE A 8 -4.25 8.61 -13.86
N LEU A 9 -3.03 8.43 -13.30
CA LEU A 9 -2.85 7.99 -11.91
C LEU A 9 -3.45 8.99 -10.91
N ARG A 10 -3.21 10.29 -11.12
CA ARG A 10 -3.76 11.35 -10.25
C ARG A 10 -5.29 11.36 -10.29
N LEU A 11 -5.88 11.29 -11.48
CA LEU A 11 -7.33 11.19 -11.65
C LEU A 11 -7.90 9.94 -10.99
N THR A 12 -7.20 8.80 -11.09
CA THR A 12 -7.59 7.54 -10.44
C THR A 12 -7.63 7.69 -8.92
N TRP A 13 -6.61 8.31 -8.32
CA TRP A 13 -6.61 8.55 -6.87
C TRP A 13 -7.72 9.51 -6.44
N VAL A 14 -7.93 10.62 -7.17
CA VAL A 14 -9.02 11.56 -6.87
C VAL A 14 -10.37 10.86 -6.94
N ALA A 15 -10.61 10.07 -8.00
CA ALA A 15 -11.84 9.30 -8.17
C ALA A 15 -12.05 8.25 -7.07
N ALA A 16 -10.97 7.72 -6.48
CA ALA A 16 -11.05 6.79 -5.36
C ALA A 16 -11.29 7.48 -4.01
N ILE A 17 -10.71 8.67 -3.79
CA ILE A 17 -10.80 9.43 -2.53
C ILE A 17 -12.17 10.10 -2.36
N VAL A 18 -12.67 10.77 -3.39
CA VAL A 18 -13.88 11.62 -3.29
C VAL A 18 -15.09 10.84 -2.77
N PRO A 19 -15.44 9.63 -3.28
CA PRO A 19 -16.57 8.86 -2.76
C PRO A 19 -16.43 8.50 -1.28
N ILE A 20 -15.21 8.21 -0.80
CA ILE A 20 -14.95 7.86 0.60
C ILE A 20 -15.15 9.08 1.51
N ILE A 21 -14.71 10.27 1.07
CA ILE A 21 -14.97 11.52 1.80
C ILE A 21 -16.47 11.79 1.87
N LEU A 22 -17.19 11.71 0.75
CA LEU A 22 -18.64 11.91 0.71
C LEU A 22 -19.39 10.91 1.61
N ALA A 23 -18.94 9.66 1.64
CA ALA A 23 -19.45 8.63 2.55
C ALA A 23 -19.15 8.94 4.02
N SER A 24 -17.97 9.49 4.33
CA SER A 24 -17.57 9.89 5.68
C SER A 24 -18.40 11.06 6.20
N LEU A 25 -18.82 11.97 5.32
CA LEU A 25 -19.75 13.07 5.61
C LEU A 25 -21.23 12.63 5.74
N ARG A 26 -21.50 11.31 5.72
CA ARG A 26 -22.85 10.71 5.84
C ARG A 26 -23.85 11.17 4.78
N LEU A 27 -23.39 11.53 3.58
CA LEU A 27 -24.28 11.72 2.44
C LEU A 27 -24.89 10.37 2.07
N ARG A 28 -26.20 10.21 2.35
CA ARG A 28 -26.92 8.93 2.36
C ARG A 28 -26.60 7.98 1.18
N PRO A 29 -26.64 8.39 -0.10
CA PRO A 29 -26.38 7.46 -1.20
C PRO A 29 -24.92 6.97 -1.18
N PHE A 30 -23.96 7.86 -0.98
CA PHE A 30 -22.54 7.51 -0.94
C PHE A 30 -22.18 6.68 0.28
N HIS A 31 -22.73 7.03 1.46
CA HIS A 31 -22.46 6.32 2.69
C HIS A 31 -22.89 4.86 2.61
N GLN A 32 -24.10 4.57 2.12
CA GLN A 32 -24.61 3.20 2.00
C GLN A 32 -23.79 2.39 0.99
N THR A 33 -23.53 2.93 -0.20
CA THR A 33 -22.79 2.22 -1.25
C THR A 33 -21.34 1.93 -0.83
N ILE A 34 -20.63 2.92 -0.29
CA ILE A 34 -19.24 2.72 0.16
C ILE A 34 -19.19 1.77 1.34
N LEU A 35 -20.14 1.84 2.27
CA LEU A 35 -20.22 0.91 3.39
C LEU A 35 -20.44 -0.52 2.90
N GLU A 36 -21.32 -0.76 1.93
CA GLU A 36 -21.54 -2.10 1.36
C GLU A 36 -20.30 -2.67 0.68
N ILE A 37 -19.55 -1.85 -0.05
CA ILE A 37 -18.30 -2.25 -0.69
C ILE A 37 -17.19 -2.50 0.34
N ALA A 38 -17.12 -1.68 1.39
CA ALA A 38 -16.10 -1.75 2.44
C ALA A 38 -16.36 -2.85 3.48
N LYS A 39 -17.61 -3.33 3.62
CA LYS A 39 -17.99 -4.40 4.54
C LYS A 39 -17.21 -5.69 4.22
N ARG A 40 -16.56 -6.23 5.25
CA ARG A 40 -15.78 -7.47 5.17
C ARG A 40 -15.73 -8.16 6.52
N GLY A 41 -15.81 -9.48 6.51
CA GLY A 41 -15.72 -10.29 7.73
C GLY A 41 -16.74 -9.87 8.78
N LYS A 42 -16.26 -9.31 9.91
CA LYS A 42 -17.07 -8.97 11.08
C LYS A 42 -18.16 -7.92 10.85
N THR A 43 -18.01 -7.08 9.83
CA THR A 43 -18.97 -6.02 9.50
C THR A 43 -20.02 -6.44 8.47
N MET A 44 -19.97 -7.68 7.96
CA MET A 44 -20.88 -8.18 6.94
C MET A 44 -21.78 -9.31 7.48
N HIS A 45 -23.09 -9.15 7.33
CA HIS A 45 -24.06 -10.19 7.72
C HIS A 45 -24.16 -11.30 6.65
N PRO A 46 -24.30 -12.58 7.05
CA PRO A 46 -24.31 -13.72 6.12
C PRO A 46 -25.47 -13.73 5.10
N SER A 47 -26.58 -13.04 5.38
CA SER A 47 -27.81 -13.08 4.57
C SER A 47 -27.79 -12.23 3.29
N SER A 48 -26.77 -11.37 3.09
CA SER A 48 -26.64 -10.53 1.89
C SER A 48 -25.77 -11.22 0.83
N SER A 49 -26.33 -12.22 0.15
CA SER A 49 -25.56 -13.31 -0.49
C SER A 49 -25.34 -13.20 -2.01
N LYS A 50 -25.65 -12.09 -2.70
CA LYS A 50 -25.56 -12.07 -4.17
C LYS A 50 -24.19 -11.74 -4.77
N PHE A 51 -23.29 -11.03 -4.06
CA PHE A 51 -22.03 -10.54 -4.66
C PHE A 51 -20.83 -10.57 -3.71
N THR A 52 -20.51 -11.75 -3.17
CA THR A 52 -19.42 -11.89 -2.19
C THR A 52 -18.43 -12.99 -2.57
N VAL A 53 -17.17 -12.79 -2.17
CA VAL A 53 -16.09 -13.78 -2.28
C VAL A 53 -15.57 -14.15 -0.89
N PRO A 54 -14.96 -15.34 -0.71
CA PRO A 54 -14.33 -15.72 0.55
C PRO A 54 -13.27 -14.71 1.01
N GLN A 55 -13.29 -14.32 2.28
CA GLN A 55 -12.32 -13.34 2.81
C GLN A 55 -10.87 -13.85 2.72
N ARG A 56 -10.65 -15.18 2.72
CA ARG A 56 -9.32 -15.78 2.50
C ARG A 56 -8.65 -15.36 1.19
N PHE A 57 -9.41 -14.89 0.20
CA PHE A 57 -8.87 -14.35 -1.07
C PHE A 57 -8.15 -13.01 -0.89
N PHE A 58 -8.11 -12.46 0.32
CA PHE A 58 -7.27 -11.31 0.64
C PHE A 58 -5.78 -11.57 0.38
N SER A 59 -5.34 -12.83 0.41
CA SER A 59 -3.97 -13.20 0.02
C SER A 59 -3.67 -12.89 -1.46
N HIS A 60 -4.67 -12.95 -2.34
CA HIS A 60 -4.50 -12.66 -3.77
C HIS A 60 -4.06 -11.22 -4.00
N PHE A 61 -4.47 -10.29 -3.13
CA PHE A 61 -4.07 -8.89 -3.22
C PHE A 61 -2.56 -8.75 -3.13
N TYR A 62 -1.97 -9.47 -2.18
CA TYR A 62 -0.54 -9.46 -1.94
C TYR A 62 0.23 -10.31 -2.94
N MET A 63 -0.37 -11.36 -3.51
CA MET A 63 0.22 -12.09 -4.64
C MET A 63 0.35 -11.20 -5.87
N VAL A 64 -0.75 -10.55 -6.27
CA VAL A 64 -0.76 -9.59 -7.40
C VAL A 64 0.20 -8.45 -7.12
N GLY A 65 0.16 -7.90 -5.89
CA GLY A 65 1.07 -6.86 -5.45
C GLY A 65 2.53 -7.27 -5.61
N THR A 66 2.94 -8.41 -5.03
CA THR A 66 4.31 -8.93 -5.07
C THR A 66 4.80 -9.11 -6.50
N LEU A 67 4.00 -9.78 -7.36
CA LEU A 67 4.36 -10.00 -8.76
C LEU A 67 4.56 -8.68 -9.51
N TRP A 68 3.66 -7.72 -9.28
CA TRP A 68 3.71 -6.42 -9.94
C TRP A 68 4.86 -5.54 -9.43
N THR A 69 5.07 -5.47 -8.11
CA THR A 69 6.17 -4.71 -7.50
C THR A 69 7.52 -5.30 -7.88
N THR A 70 7.65 -6.62 -7.94
CA THR A 70 8.87 -7.30 -8.41
C THR A 70 9.14 -6.94 -9.87
N LEU A 71 8.13 -7.00 -10.75
CA LEU A 71 8.30 -6.62 -12.15
C LEU A 71 8.77 -5.16 -12.30
N LEU A 72 8.12 -4.22 -11.61
CA LEU A 72 8.51 -2.81 -11.62
C LEU A 72 9.91 -2.60 -11.04
N LEU A 73 10.25 -3.28 -9.94
CA LEU A 73 11.55 -3.18 -9.28
C LEU A 73 12.66 -3.66 -10.21
N LEU A 74 12.51 -4.84 -10.81
CA LEU A 74 13.52 -5.42 -11.70
C LEU A 74 13.72 -4.57 -12.96
N THR A 75 12.64 -4.17 -13.62
CA THR A 75 12.72 -3.34 -14.84
C THR A 75 13.32 -1.96 -14.56
N THR A 76 12.92 -1.30 -13.47
CA THR A 76 13.47 -0.01 -13.06
C THR A 76 14.93 -0.13 -12.61
N TRP A 77 15.29 -1.21 -11.92
CA TRP A 77 16.68 -1.50 -11.52
C TRP A 77 17.57 -1.70 -12.75
N LEU A 78 17.13 -2.51 -13.72
CA LEU A 78 17.86 -2.72 -14.97
C LEU A 78 18.07 -1.40 -15.72
N TYR A 79 17.02 -0.59 -15.85
CA TYR A 79 17.12 0.75 -16.42
C TYR A 79 18.08 1.67 -15.65
N ALA A 80 18.07 1.62 -14.31
CA ALA A 80 18.98 2.42 -13.48
C ALA A 80 20.46 2.06 -13.72
N CYS A 81 20.74 0.77 -13.89
CA CYS A 81 22.08 0.26 -14.15
C CYS A 81 22.62 0.64 -15.53
N THR A 82 21.76 0.71 -16.55
CA THR A 82 22.14 1.04 -17.94
C THR A 82 22.15 2.54 -18.21
N ALA A 83 21.20 3.29 -17.65
CA ALA A 83 21.10 4.74 -17.83
C ALA A 83 22.21 5.52 -17.12
N GLY A 84 22.99 4.88 -16.25
CA GLY A 84 24.09 5.50 -15.49
C GLY A 84 25.38 5.77 -16.27
N SER A 85 25.51 5.30 -17.51
CA SER A 85 26.77 5.37 -18.29
C SER A 85 26.92 6.60 -19.19
N THR A 86 25.92 7.47 -19.30
CA THR A 86 25.92 8.55 -20.29
C THR A 86 26.05 9.93 -19.63
N SER A 87 27.30 10.40 -19.54
CA SER A 87 27.70 11.82 -19.36
C SER A 87 27.74 12.38 -17.92
N SER A 88 28.79 13.17 -17.62
CA SER A 88 29.07 13.81 -16.31
C SER A 88 28.26 15.10 -16.04
N THR A 89 27.17 15.32 -16.78
CA THR A 89 26.36 16.55 -16.65
C THR A 89 25.48 16.53 -15.39
N ILE A 90 25.22 17.70 -14.81
CA ILE A 90 24.31 17.88 -13.65
C ILE A 90 22.91 17.29 -13.96
N PHE A 91 22.45 17.41 -15.20
CA PHE A 91 21.18 16.85 -15.65
C PHE A 91 21.17 15.31 -15.58
N ALA A 92 22.23 14.65 -16.05
CA ALA A 92 22.38 13.19 -15.97
C ALA A 92 22.42 12.71 -14.51
N LEU A 93 23.12 13.45 -13.63
CA LEU A 93 23.17 13.19 -12.19
C LEU A 93 21.76 13.25 -11.55
N HIS A 94 21.00 14.30 -11.85
CA HIS A 94 19.64 14.47 -11.34
C HIS A 94 18.70 13.35 -11.82
N LYS A 95 18.80 12.99 -13.11
CA LYS A 95 18.04 11.87 -13.69
C LYS A 95 18.38 10.55 -13.00
N SER A 96 19.66 10.24 -12.82
CA SER A 96 20.11 9.02 -12.14
C SER A 96 19.59 8.95 -10.70
N HIS A 97 19.70 10.05 -9.95
CA HIS A 97 19.22 10.14 -8.57
C HIS A 97 17.69 9.97 -8.46
N ARG A 98 16.93 10.45 -9.46
CA ARG A 98 15.47 10.25 -9.55
C ARG A 98 15.13 8.76 -9.73
N VAL A 99 15.82 8.06 -10.63
CA VAL A 99 15.57 6.64 -10.92
C VAL A 99 15.96 5.77 -9.73
N TRP A 100 17.14 5.96 -9.14
CA TRP A 100 17.57 5.21 -7.95
C TRP A 100 16.65 5.43 -6.74
N ARG A 101 16.07 6.61 -6.60
CA ARG A 101 15.04 6.87 -5.59
C ARG A 101 13.76 6.07 -5.85
N ALA A 102 13.33 5.93 -7.11
CA ALA A 102 12.19 5.08 -7.47
C ALA A 102 12.48 3.60 -7.21
N VAL A 103 13.68 3.12 -7.53
CA VAL A 103 14.16 1.78 -7.19
C VAL A 103 14.07 1.54 -5.67
N PHE A 104 14.56 2.48 -4.87
CA PHE A 104 14.53 2.36 -3.41
C PHE A 104 13.10 2.37 -2.84
N LEU A 105 12.20 3.20 -3.37
CA LEU A 105 10.78 3.18 -3.00
C LEU A 105 10.12 1.84 -3.34
N LEU A 106 10.38 1.30 -4.54
CA LEU A 106 9.86 0.00 -4.96
C LEU A 106 10.42 -1.13 -4.10
N TRP A 107 11.68 -1.06 -3.68
CA TRP A 107 12.27 -2.02 -2.75
C TRP A 107 11.59 -2.01 -1.37
N LEU A 108 11.30 -0.83 -0.82
CA LEU A 108 10.53 -0.71 0.44
C LEU A 108 9.10 -1.25 0.27
N MET A 109 8.46 -0.95 -0.85
CA MET A 109 7.12 -1.46 -1.16
C MET A 109 7.11 -2.98 -1.34
N GLU A 110 8.11 -3.55 -2.00
CA GLU A 110 8.30 -5.00 -2.14
C GLU A 110 8.42 -5.66 -0.76
N ALA A 111 9.27 -5.12 0.13
CA ALA A 111 9.40 -5.62 1.49
C ALA A 111 8.09 -5.55 2.29
N GLN A 112 7.31 -4.46 2.12
CA GLN A 112 5.98 -4.33 2.72
C GLN A 112 5.02 -5.40 2.20
N VAL A 113 4.89 -5.53 0.88
CA VAL A 113 3.91 -6.43 0.25
C VAL A 113 4.27 -7.90 0.48
N LEU A 114 5.55 -8.28 0.43
CA LEU A 114 6.01 -9.63 0.75
C LEU A 114 5.71 -10.02 2.20
N ARG A 115 5.98 -9.13 3.17
CA ARG A 115 5.60 -9.39 4.57
C ARG A 115 4.09 -9.55 4.69
N ARG A 116 3.31 -8.67 4.05
CA ARG A 116 1.84 -8.77 4.10
C ARG A 116 1.30 -10.04 3.43
N LEU A 117 1.95 -10.53 2.38
CA LEU A 117 1.67 -11.84 1.78
C LEU A 117 1.92 -12.95 2.79
N TYR A 118 3.09 -12.96 3.42
CA TYR A 118 3.43 -13.92 4.47
C TYR A 118 2.40 -13.91 5.61
N GLU A 119 2.08 -12.74 6.15
CA GLU A 119 1.08 -12.59 7.21
C GLU A 119 -0.29 -13.12 6.77
N SER A 120 -0.70 -12.83 5.54
CA SER A 120 -2.00 -13.30 5.02
C SER A 120 -2.07 -14.81 4.80
N LEU A 121 -0.93 -15.49 4.61
CA LEU A 121 -0.87 -16.93 4.42
C LEU A 121 -0.71 -17.69 5.75
N TYR A 122 0.09 -17.14 6.67
CA TYR A 122 0.55 -17.88 7.86
C TYR A 122 0.10 -17.28 9.20
N VAL A 123 -0.17 -15.98 9.28
CA VAL A 123 -0.55 -15.31 10.55
C VAL A 123 -2.07 -15.16 10.66
N PHE A 124 -2.75 -14.86 9.55
CA PHE A 124 -4.20 -14.65 9.56
C PHE A 124 -4.99 -15.94 9.31
N HIS A 125 -5.72 -16.37 10.34
CA HIS A 125 -6.72 -17.42 10.22
C HIS A 125 -8.08 -16.82 9.86
N TYR A 126 -8.43 -16.85 8.57
CA TYR A 126 -9.73 -16.40 8.08
C TYR A 126 -10.82 -17.45 8.36
N ARG A 127 -11.98 -17.01 8.87
CA ARG A 127 -13.10 -17.92 9.06
C ARG A 127 -13.64 -18.41 7.71
N PRO A 128 -14.03 -19.69 7.57
CA PRO A 128 -14.60 -20.23 6.33
C PRO A 128 -15.84 -19.48 5.84
N LEU A 129 -16.65 -18.98 6.78
CA LEU A 129 -17.87 -18.21 6.51
C LEU A 129 -17.63 -16.71 6.32
N ALA A 130 -16.41 -16.21 6.56
CA ALA A 130 -16.13 -14.80 6.37
C ALA A 130 -16.04 -14.45 4.89
N ARG A 131 -16.74 -13.39 4.51
CA ARG A 131 -16.93 -12.97 3.12
C ARG A 131 -16.55 -11.49 2.97
N MET A 132 -16.26 -11.07 1.73
CA MET A 132 -16.07 -9.67 1.35
C MET A 132 -16.77 -9.38 0.02
N HIS A 133 -17.15 -8.13 -0.20
CA HIS A 133 -17.83 -7.72 -1.43
C HIS A 133 -16.93 -7.89 -2.66
N ILE A 134 -17.49 -8.33 -3.79
CA ILE A 134 -16.72 -8.59 -5.02
C ILE A 134 -16.10 -7.32 -5.62
N PHE A 135 -16.80 -6.18 -5.58
CA PHE A 135 -16.19 -4.90 -5.97
C PHE A 135 -15.02 -4.51 -5.06
N GLY A 136 -15.15 -4.72 -3.74
CA GLY A 136 -14.05 -4.51 -2.80
C GLY A 136 -12.86 -5.43 -3.10
N TYR A 137 -13.11 -6.64 -3.60
CA TYR A 137 -12.08 -7.57 -4.06
C TYR A 137 -11.28 -7.00 -5.25
N PHE A 138 -11.97 -6.54 -6.30
CA PHE A 138 -11.29 -5.96 -7.47
C PHE A 138 -10.59 -4.63 -7.17
N ILE A 139 -11.22 -3.75 -6.38
CA ILE A 139 -10.62 -2.49 -5.92
C ILE A 139 -9.37 -2.77 -5.08
N GLY A 140 -9.42 -3.78 -4.22
CA GLY A 140 -8.27 -4.19 -3.40
C GLY A 140 -7.08 -4.67 -4.24
N MET A 141 -7.32 -5.40 -5.34
CA MET A 141 -6.25 -5.81 -6.26
C MET A 141 -5.70 -4.64 -7.07
N SER A 142 -6.58 -3.79 -7.62
CA SER A 142 -6.15 -2.63 -8.41
C SER A 142 -5.32 -1.65 -7.60
N TYR A 143 -5.61 -1.52 -6.29
CA TYR A 143 -4.81 -0.72 -5.37
C TYR A 143 -3.31 -1.05 -5.42
N TYR A 144 -2.90 -2.33 -5.34
CA TYR A 144 -1.48 -2.69 -5.34
C TYR A 144 -0.80 -2.42 -6.69
N ILE A 145 -1.57 -2.44 -7.78
CA ILE A 145 -1.07 -2.07 -9.11
C ILE A 145 -0.81 -0.56 -9.16
N VAL A 146 -1.83 0.24 -8.84
CA VAL A 146 -1.79 1.70 -8.93
C VAL A 146 -0.84 2.32 -7.90
N ALA A 147 -0.81 1.81 -6.67
CA ALA A 147 0.10 2.26 -5.61
C ALA A 147 1.57 2.09 -6.00
N SER A 148 1.94 0.89 -6.44
CA SER A 148 3.32 0.59 -6.83
C SER A 148 3.76 1.40 -8.05
N LEU A 149 2.87 1.56 -9.03
CA LEU A 149 3.14 2.40 -10.20
C LEU A 149 3.27 3.88 -9.82
N SER A 150 2.53 4.35 -8.82
CA SER A 150 2.63 5.72 -8.30
C SER A 150 3.99 6.01 -7.64
N LEU A 151 4.71 4.99 -7.15
CA LEU A 151 6.03 5.16 -6.54
C LEU A 151 7.14 5.39 -7.59
N CYS A 152 6.93 4.95 -8.83
CA CYS A 152 7.90 5.08 -9.92
C CYS A 152 7.37 5.86 -11.13
N CYS A 153 6.18 6.48 -11.05
CA CYS A 153 5.50 7.07 -12.21
C CYS A 153 6.31 8.14 -12.95
N THR A 154 7.23 8.82 -12.27
CA THR A 154 8.11 9.85 -12.85
C THR A 154 9.25 9.32 -13.71
N CYS A 155 9.51 8.00 -13.69
CA CYS A 155 10.46 7.35 -14.59
C CYS A 155 9.87 6.14 -15.33
N ALA A 156 8.63 5.76 -15.02
CA ALA A 156 7.97 4.59 -15.60
C ALA A 156 7.83 4.64 -17.12
N PRO A 157 7.52 5.78 -17.77
CA PRO A 157 7.47 5.87 -19.22
C PRO A 157 8.83 5.60 -19.87
N GLU A 158 9.91 6.18 -19.34
CA GLU A 158 11.26 5.94 -19.87
C GLU A 158 11.73 4.50 -19.64
N VAL A 159 11.35 3.88 -18.52
CA VAL A 159 11.59 2.45 -18.26
C VAL A 159 10.81 1.60 -19.25
N LEU A 160 9.55 1.94 -19.54
CA LEU A 160 8.72 1.21 -20.50
C LEU A 160 9.31 1.28 -21.91
N ASP A 161 9.67 2.47 -22.38
CA ASP A 161 10.32 2.67 -23.67
C ASP A 161 11.62 1.85 -23.76
N PHE A 162 12.46 1.90 -22.72
CA PHE A 162 13.69 1.10 -22.63
C PHE A 162 13.42 -0.42 -22.74
N ILE A 163 12.39 -0.93 -22.06
CA ILE A 163 12.05 -2.35 -22.11
C ILE A 163 11.47 -2.72 -23.49
N LEU A 164 10.66 -1.86 -24.09
CA LEU A 164 10.12 -2.07 -25.44
C LEU A 164 11.25 -2.12 -26.48
N ASP A 165 12.21 -1.21 -26.38
CA ASP A 165 13.41 -1.20 -27.22
C ASP A 165 14.21 -2.49 -27.02
N LEU A 166 14.47 -2.90 -25.77
CA LEU A 166 15.18 -4.14 -25.45
C LEU A 166 14.48 -5.38 -26.00
N VAL A 167 13.14 -5.45 -25.95
CA VAL A 167 12.35 -6.57 -26.51
C VAL A 167 12.36 -6.53 -28.05
N SER A 168 12.40 -5.35 -28.65
CA SER A 168 12.47 -5.18 -30.10
C SER A 168 13.87 -5.52 -30.67
N GLU A 169 14.93 -5.13 -29.96
CA GLU A 169 16.34 -5.33 -30.32
C GLU A 169 16.87 -6.71 -29.92
N GLY A 170 16.36 -7.29 -28.82
CA GLY A 170 16.62 -8.67 -28.41
C GLY A 170 16.16 -9.71 -29.44
N ARG A 171 15.42 -9.28 -30.46
CA ARG A 171 15.11 -10.06 -31.67
C ARG A 171 16.23 -10.05 -32.73
N LYS A 172 17.25 -9.19 -32.62
CA LYS A 172 18.27 -8.95 -33.65
C LYS A 172 19.72 -9.26 -33.24
N GLN A 173 20.15 -9.08 -31.99
CA GLN A 173 21.47 -9.53 -31.51
C GLN A 173 21.55 -9.36 -29.97
N TRP A 174 21.93 -10.40 -29.22
CA TRP A 174 22.25 -10.25 -27.78
C TRP A 174 23.69 -9.75 -27.62
N GLN A 175 23.87 -8.51 -27.19
CA GLN A 175 25.13 -8.06 -26.57
C GLN A 175 25.00 -8.16 -25.04
N PRO A 176 26.06 -8.57 -24.31
CA PRO A 176 26.02 -8.61 -22.85
C PRO A 176 25.70 -7.22 -22.29
N LEU A 177 24.68 -7.14 -21.44
CA LEU A 177 24.36 -5.92 -20.70
C LEU A 177 25.54 -5.65 -19.74
N GLU A 178 26.44 -4.73 -20.10
CA GLU A 178 27.48 -4.31 -19.17
C GLU A 178 26.82 -3.58 -17.99
N VAL A 179 26.73 -4.25 -16.84
CA VAL A 179 26.19 -3.69 -15.60
C VAL A 179 27.24 -2.74 -15.01
N ILE A 180 27.30 -1.51 -15.54
CA ILE A 180 28.33 -0.53 -15.17
C ILE A 180 27.92 0.31 -13.93
N GLY A 181 26.64 0.33 -13.57
CA GLY A 181 26.09 1.27 -12.56
C GLY A 181 25.91 0.76 -11.12
N GLY A 182 26.04 -0.53 -10.85
CA GLY A 182 25.65 -1.13 -9.55
C GLY A 182 26.50 -0.70 -8.34
N ASN A 183 27.78 -0.36 -8.55
CA ASN A 183 28.73 -0.06 -7.47
C ASN A 183 28.52 1.28 -6.75
N ARG A 184 27.55 2.11 -7.16
CA ARG A 184 27.28 3.40 -6.51
C ARG A 184 26.02 3.42 -5.65
N PHE A 185 25.24 2.34 -5.61
CA PHE A 185 24.18 2.17 -4.62
C PHE A 185 24.82 1.79 -3.26
N PRO A 186 24.55 2.47 -2.11
CA PRO A 186 23.49 3.45 -1.80
C PRO A 186 23.96 4.93 -1.73
N LEU A 187 25.11 5.29 -2.28
CA LEU A 187 25.66 6.67 -2.20
C LEU A 187 24.74 7.75 -2.82
N TRP A 188 23.76 7.34 -3.63
CA TRP A 188 22.72 8.21 -4.22
C TRP A 188 21.51 8.46 -3.32
N LEU A 189 21.48 7.98 -2.08
CA LEU A 189 20.39 8.24 -1.13
C LEU A 189 20.76 9.41 -0.20
N GLY A 190 19.96 10.47 -0.22
CA GLY A 190 20.10 11.63 0.66
C GLY A 190 19.48 11.41 2.04
N TRP A 191 19.64 12.38 2.94
CA TRP A 191 19.15 12.32 4.32
C TRP A 191 17.63 12.06 4.43
N LYS A 192 16.83 12.60 3.49
CA LYS A 192 15.38 12.37 3.44
C LYS A 192 15.05 10.89 3.27
N GLN A 193 15.81 10.17 2.43
CA GLN A 193 15.60 8.73 2.22
C GLN A 193 15.84 7.96 3.52
N TRP A 194 16.91 8.27 4.26
CA TRP A 194 17.21 7.61 5.53
C TRP A 194 16.19 7.91 6.62
N VAL A 195 15.79 9.19 6.78
CA VAL A 195 14.75 9.59 7.75
C VAL A 195 13.41 8.93 7.40
N GLY A 196 13.02 8.96 6.12
CA GLY A 196 11.80 8.32 5.65
C GLY A 196 11.81 6.80 5.84
N SER A 197 12.95 6.15 5.62
CA SER A 197 13.12 4.71 5.90
C SER A 197 13.04 4.39 7.40
N ALA A 198 13.58 5.23 8.28
CA ALA A 198 13.43 5.03 9.73
C ALA A 198 11.95 5.10 10.15
N ILE A 199 11.21 6.08 9.64
CA ILE A 199 9.76 6.22 9.88
C ILE A 199 9.00 5.03 9.29
N PHE A 200 9.34 4.61 8.06
CA PHE A 200 8.78 3.43 7.43
C PHE A 200 8.98 2.19 8.31
N LEU A 201 10.20 1.93 8.76
CA LEU A 201 10.54 0.77 9.59
C LEU A 201 9.81 0.80 10.93
N TRP A 202 9.67 1.98 11.54
CA TRP A 202 8.92 2.15 12.77
C TRP A 202 7.46 1.74 12.60
N GLY A 203 6.77 2.25 11.56
CA GLY A 203 5.41 1.84 11.23
C GLY A 203 5.32 0.36 10.88
N TRP A 204 6.27 -0.17 10.11
CA TRP A 204 6.35 -1.57 9.69
C TRP A 204 6.42 -2.53 10.89
N ILE A 205 7.24 -2.22 11.90
CA ILE A 205 7.38 -3.02 13.12
C ILE A 205 6.08 -3.01 13.94
N HIS A 206 5.48 -1.84 14.17
CA HIS A 206 4.22 -1.76 14.93
C HIS A 206 3.07 -2.46 14.20
N GLN A 207 3.04 -2.36 12.87
CA GLN A 207 2.02 -3.06 12.11
C GLN A 207 2.18 -4.58 12.21
N LEU A 208 3.41 -5.09 12.10
CA LEU A 208 3.72 -6.51 12.29
C LEU A 208 3.26 -7.02 13.67
N ARG A 209 3.58 -6.27 14.73
CA ARG A 209 3.15 -6.59 16.10
C ARG A 209 1.62 -6.60 16.23
N CYS A 210 0.95 -5.59 15.69
CA CYS A 210 -0.51 -5.52 15.73
C CYS A 210 -1.16 -6.68 14.97
N HIS A 211 -0.61 -7.09 13.82
CA HIS A 211 -1.12 -8.23 13.06
C HIS A 211 -0.86 -9.57 13.78
N ALA A 212 0.28 -9.74 14.43
CA ALA A 212 0.55 -10.90 15.25
C ALA A 212 -0.46 -11.03 16.42
N ILE A 213 -0.77 -9.92 17.08
CA ILE A 213 -1.83 -9.86 18.13
C ILE A 213 -3.19 -10.24 17.53
N LEU A 214 -3.58 -9.64 16.41
CA LEU A 214 -4.87 -9.96 15.77
C LEU A 214 -4.97 -11.41 15.29
N GLY A 215 -3.86 -11.96 14.80
CA GLY A 215 -3.75 -13.36 14.36
C GLY A 215 -3.90 -14.34 15.53
N SER A 216 -3.21 -14.09 16.64
CA SER A 216 -3.26 -14.98 17.82
C SER A 216 -4.64 -15.04 18.46
N LEU A 217 -5.38 -13.93 18.47
CA LEU A 217 -6.77 -13.89 18.95
C LEU A 217 -7.74 -14.75 18.12
N ARG A 218 -7.37 -15.10 16.87
CA ARG A 218 -8.16 -16.01 16.03
C ARG A 218 -7.82 -17.47 16.25
N ALA A 219 -6.63 -17.78 16.74
CA ALA A 219 -6.25 -19.16 17.09
C ALA A 219 -7.04 -19.67 18.31
N GLY A 220 -7.47 -18.78 19.20
CA GLY A 220 -8.20 -19.10 20.43
C GLY A 220 -9.69 -19.41 20.29
N GLY A 221 -10.28 -19.37 19.08
CA GLY A 221 -11.66 -19.79 18.84
C GLY A 221 -12.51 -18.84 17.97
N GLU A 222 -13.82 -19.10 17.93
CA GLU A 222 -14.79 -18.38 17.10
C GLU A 222 -15.42 -17.16 17.76
N GLU A 223 -15.07 -16.84 19.00
CA GLU A 223 -15.55 -15.62 19.63
C GLU A 223 -14.69 -14.42 19.20
N TYR A 224 -15.26 -13.21 19.25
CA TYR A 224 -14.48 -12.00 19.05
C TYR A 224 -13.93 -11.56 20.41
N VAL A 225 -12.67 -11.15 20.44
CA VAL A 225 -11.99 -10.67 21.65
C VAL A 225 -11.51 -9.24 21.42
N ILE A 226 -11.51 -8.43 22.49
CA ILE A 226 -10.94 -7.09 22.50
C ILE A 226 -9.42 -7.19 22.48
N PRO A 227 -8.72 -6.69 21.43
CA PRO A 227 -7.26 -6.76 21.37
C PRO A 227 -6.60 -5.88 22.43
N LYS A 228 -5.49 -6.36 22.99
CA LYS A 228 -4.66 -5.70 24.00
C LYS A 228 -3.19 -5.80 23.62
N GLY A 229 -2.36 -4.87 24.13
CA GLY A 229 -0.94 -4.76 23.81
C GLY A 229 -0.62 -3.85 22.63
N ASP A 230 0.63 -3.37 22.59
CA ASP A 230 1.09 -2.33 21.66
C ASP A 230 0.14 -1.10 21.68
N TRP A 231 -0.07 -0.44 20.54
CA TRP A 231 -0.98 0.70 20.42
C TRP A 231 -2.47 0.37 20.56
N PHE A 232 -2.86 -0.91 20.73
CA PHE A 232 -4.27 -1.25 20.99
C PHE A 232 -4.78 -0.66 22.30
N GLU A 233 -3.90 -0.33 23.26
CA GLU A 233 -4.33 0.30 24.51
C GLU A 233 -4.87 1.73 24.35
N ILE A 234 -4.51 2.39 23.24
CA ILE A 234 -4.85 3.79 22.97
C ILE A 234 -5.90 3.89 21.86
N VAL A 235 -5.80 3.05 20.83
CA VAL A 235 -6.68 3.11 19.65
C VAL A 235 -7.26 1.75 19.26
N SER A 236 -8.44 1.74 18.65
CA SER A 236 -9.14 0.53 18.23
C SER A 236 -8.46 -0.17 17.05
N SER A 237 -7.88 0.61 16.12
CA SER A 237 -7.28 0.09 14.88
C SER A 237 -5.83 0.58 14.67
N PRO A 238 -4.89 0.23 15.56
CA PRO A 238 -3.50 0.70 15.49
C PRO A 238 -2.72 0.21 14.27
N HIS A 239 -3.07 -0.97 13.74
CA HIS A 239 -2.49 -1.49 12.50
C HIS A 239 -2.80 -0.61 11.27
N TYR A 240 -3.90 0.15 11.30
CA TYR A 240 -4.22 1.15 10.29
C TYR A 240 -3.40 2.42 10.48
N LEU A 241 -3.23 2.88 11.72
CA LEU A 241 -2.31 3.99 12.03
C LEU A 241 -0.88 3.66 11.59
N ALA A 242 -0.42 2.44 11.88
CA ALA A 242 0.91 1.98 11.49
C ALA A 242 1.09 1.92 9.96
N GLU A 243 0.04 1.55 9.20
CA GLU A 243 0.06 1.66 7.73
C GLU A 243 0.21 3.13 7.30
N ILE A 244 -0.53 4.08 7.91
CA ILE A 244 -0.37 5.52 7.59
C ILE A 244 1.08 5.97 7.83
N VAL A 245 1.70 5.55 8.93
CA VAL A 245 3.11 5.85 9.24
C VAL A 245 4.06 5.29 8.15
N ILE A 246 3.80 4.08 7.66
CA ILE A 246 4.55 3.48 6.54
C ILE A 246 4.49 4.37 5.29
N TYR A 247 3.29 4.85 4.90
CA TYR A 247 3.14 5.70 3.71
C TYR A 247 3.68 7.12 3.91
N VAL A 248 3.66 7.65 5.13
CA VAL A 248 4.38 8.90 5.47
C VAL A 248 5.89 8.69 5.29
N GLY A 249 6.43 7.54 5.69
CA GLY A 249 7.80 7.15 5.39
C GLY A 249 8.10 7.17 3.89
N LEU A 250 7.27 6.50 3.08
CA LEU A 250 7.40 6.48 1.61
C LEU A 250 7.32 7.88 1.00
N LEU A 251 6.42 8.75 1.49
CA LEU A 251 6.33 10.14 1.07
C LEU A 251 7.64 10.90 1.32
N ILE A 252 8.24 10.74 2.49
CA ILE A 252 9.51 11.40 2.82
C ILE A 252 10.65 10.83 1.97
N VAL A 253 10.70 9.50 1.77
CA VAL A 253 11.68 8.84 0.88
C VAL A 253 11.58 9.37 -0.56
N SER A 254 10.36 9.63 -1.05
CA SER A 254 10.14 10.22 -2.39
C SER A 254 10.67 11.66 -2.53
N GLY A 255 10.91 12.34 -1.41
CA GLY A 255 11.26 13.75 -1.34
C GLY A 255 10.07 14.71 -1.33
N GLY A 256 8.83 14.21 -1.50
CA GLY A 256 7.58 14.94 -1.32
C GLY A 256 7.19 15.92 -2.43
N ALA A 257 7.90 15.92 -3.56
CA ALA A 257 7.68 16.87 -4.64
C ALA A 257 6.55 16.48 -5.62
N ASP A 258 6.25 15.18 -5.76
CA ASP A 258 5.20 14.71 -6.67
C ASP A 258 3.85 14.65 -5.96
N ILE A 259 2.83 15.30 -6.50
CA ILE A 259 1.47 15.22 -5.97
C ILE A 259 0.89 13.80 -6.02
N THR A 260 1.39 12.92 -6.89
CA THR A 260 0.91 11.53 -7.00
C THR A 260 1.13 10.75 -5.70
N ILE A 261 2.26 10.94 -5.02
CA ILE A 261 2.54 10.28 -3.73
C ILE A 261 1.70 10.87 -2.59
N TRP A 262 1.39 12.16 -2.65
CA TRP A 262 0.46 12.80 -1.71
C TRP A 262 -0.96 12.27 -1.87
N LEU A 263 -1.43 12.07 -3.11
CA LEU A 263 -2.72 11.47 -3.39
C LEU A 263 -2.78 10.00 -2.94
N LEU A 264 -1.71 9.23 -3.13
CA LEU A 264 -1.60 7.88 -2.56
C LEU A 264 -1.74 7.90 -1.03
N LEU A 265 -1.00 8.78 -0.34
CA LEU A 265 -1.11 8.93 1.11
C LEU A 265 -2.54 9.36 1.53
N ALA A 266 -3.14 10.32 0.84
CA ALA A 266 -4.49 10.79 1.12
C ALA A 266 -5.53 9.67 0.95
N PHE A 267 -5.38 8.81 -0.06
CA PHE A 267 -6.20 7.61 -0.22
C PHE A 267 -6.04 6.65 0.96
N VAL A 268 -4.80 6.35 1.37
CA VAL A 268 -4.54 5.47 2.51
C VAL A 268 -5.18 6.01 3.79
N VAL A 269 -4.99 7.30 4.08
CA VAL A 269 -5.57 7.95 5.27
C VAL A 269 -7.10 7.93 5.23
N THR A 270 -7.72 8.29 4.11
CA THR A 270 -9.19 8.34 4.01
C THR A 270 -9.83 6.96 4.05
N ASN A 271 -9.30 6.00 3.30
CA ASN A 271 -9.81 4.63 3.26
C ASN A 271 -9.67 3.93 4.62
N LEU A 272 -8.50 4.04 5.25
CA LEU A 272 -8.26 3.44 6.56
C LEU A 272 -8.99 4.17 7.68
N GLY A 273 -9.13 5.49 7.59
CA GLY A 273 -9.92 6.28 8.53
C GLY A 273 -11.40 5.88 8.51
N PHE A 274 -11.99 5.71 7.32
CA PHE A 274 -13.35 5.19 7.17
C PHE A 274 -13.48 3.79 7.78
N ALA A 275 -12.55 2.88 7.46
CA ALA A 275 -12.56 1.53 7.99
C ALA A 275 -12.37 1.48 9.52
N ALA A 276 -11.56 2.38 10.09
CA ALA A 276 -11.34 2.51 11.52
C ALA A 276 -12.62 2.95 12.25
N ALA A 277 -13.34 3.94 11.69
CA ALA A 277 -14.60 4.42 12.25
C ALA A 277 -15.64 3.29 12.37
N GLU A 278 -15.82 2.54 11.29
CA GLU A 278 -16.76 1.41 11.27
C GLU A 278 -16.30 0.27 12.20
N THR A 279 -14.99 0.06 12.31
CA THR A 279 -14.43 -0.93 13.23
C THR A 279 -14.67 -0.55 14.70
N GLN A 280 -14.49 0.71 15.06
CA GLN A 280 -14.74 1.19 16.42
C GLN A 280 -16.22 1.14 16.76
N LYS A 281 -17.12 1.59 15.86
CA LYS A 281 -18.58 1.47 16.03
C LYS A 281 -19.00 0.03 16.28
N TRP A 282 -18.43 -0.90 15.51
CA TRP A 282 -18.70 -2.32 15.68
C TRP A 282 -18.24 -2.83 17.05
N TYR A 283 -17.05 -2.42 17.52
CA TYR A 283 -16.56 -2.81 18.85
C TYR A 283 -17.46 -2.28 19.97
N ILE A 284 -17.82 -1.00 19.93
CA ILE A 284 -18.71 -0.37 20.94
C ILE A 284 -20.10 -1.04 20.95
N GLY A 285 -20.63 -1.40 19.78
CA GLY A 285 -21.92 -2.09 19.69
C GLY A 285 -21.88 -3.58 20.06
N LYS A 286 -20.71 -4.21 20.04
CA LYS A 286 -20.55 -5.65 20.28
C LYS A 286 -20.19 -5.98 21.73
N PHE A 287 -19.39 -5.14 22.39
CA PHE A 287 -18.87 -5.39 23.73
C PHE A 287 -19.37 -4.32 24.70
N GLU A 288 -20.10 -4.74 25.73
CA GLU A 288 -20.58 -3.84 26.78
C GLU A 288 -19.43 -3.24 27.60
N ASP A 289 -18.34 -4.00 27.77
CA ASP A 289 -17.13 -3.64 28.51
C ASP A 289 -16.04 -3.01 27.63
N TYR A 290 -16.38 -2.53 26.42
CA TYR A 290 -15.39 -1.91 25.54
C TYR A 290 -14.74 -0.66 26.16
N PRO A 291 -13.40 -0.52 26.16
CA PRO A 291 -12.74 0.65 26.75
C PRO A 291 -13.11 1.95 26.04
N LYS A 292 -13.88 2.80 26.72
CA LYS A 292 -14.42 4.05 26.17
C LYS A 292 -13.36 5.13 25.89
N HIS A 293 -12.17 5.00 26.47
CA HIS A 293 -11.06 5.94 26.24
C HIS A 293 -10.30 5.69 24.93
N ARG A 294 -10.56 4.57 24.23
CA ARG A 294 -9.89 4.25 22.96
C ARG A 294 -10.46 5.09 21.81
N TYR A 295 -9.56 5.71 21.05
CA TYR A 295 -9.88 6.41 19.80
C TYR A 295 -9.94 5.41 18.63
N ALA A 296 -10.51 5.78 17.48
CA ALA A 296 -10.63 4.89 16.33
C ALA A 296 -9.26 4.49 15.76
N MET A 297 -8.37 5.47 15.56
CA MET A 297 -7.11 5.31 14.84
C MET A 297 -6.02 6.32 15.23
N ILE A 298 -6.32 7.62 15.33
CA ILE A 298 -5.36 8.69 15.64
C ILE A 298 -5.48 9.02 17.14
N PRO A 299 -4.42 8.77 17.94
CA PRO A 299 -4.43 9.06 19.37
C PRO A 299 -4.86 10.50 19.65
N PHE A 300 -5.77 10.68 20.61
CA PHE A 300 -6.23 11.98 21.10
C PHE A 300 -7.00 12.84 20.10
N ILE A 301 -7.27 12.34 18.89
CA ILE A 301 -7.94 13.08 17.82
C ILE A 301 -9.14 12.31 17.27
N PHE A 302 -8.91 11.08 16.81
CA PHE A 302 -9.89 10.33 16.03
C PHE A 302 -9.87 8.83 16.33
#